data_AF-A0A7C5KJI2-F1
#
_entry.id   AF-A0A7C5KJI2-F1
#
_cell.length_a   1.000
_cell.length_b   1.000
_cell.length_c   1.000
_cell.angle_alpha   90.00
_cell.angle_beta   90.00
_cell.angle_gamma   90.00
#
_symmetry.space_group_name_H-M   'P 1'
#
loop_
_entity.id
_entity.type
_entity.pdbx_description
1 polymer ?
#
loop_
_entity_poly.entity_id
_entity_poly.type
_entity_poly.pdbx_seq_one_letter_code
_entity_poly.pdbx_strand_id
1 'polypeptide(L)'
;MAEPLRLADLHDIVLPPAPPLWPPAPGVWVLLGLTLVLGFSAWRHYRSRRRRSAYRRAGLAALERARTARDVSVVLKRVALAAWPREQVASLYGRDWIGFLNAHCRGCGFAEQDWQAPEEPADPALRDKAARWIAHHFTEGAAGGE
;
A
#
# COMPACT_ATOMS: atom_id res chain seq x y z
N MET A 1 4.69 32.50 84.99
CA MET A 1 3.40 31.86 84.65
C MET A 1 3.27 31.90 83.15
N ALA A 2 3.33 30.74 82.48
CA ALA A 2 3.24 30.67 81.02
C ALA A 2 1.79 30.95 80.59
N GLU A 3 1.61 31.94 79.71
CA GLU A 3 0.33 32.28 79.12
C GLU A 3 -0.08 31.12 78.19
N PRO A 4 -1.26 30.49 78.39
CA PRO A 4 -1.66 29.38 77.56
C PRO A 4 -1.90 29.90 76.14
N LEU A 5 -1.08 29.45 75.19
CA LEU A 5 -1.28 29.68 73.76
C LEU A 5 -2.74 29.34 73.42
N ARG A 6 -3.54 30.38 73.18
CA ARG A 6 -4.96 30.27 72.89
C ARG A 6 -5.09 29.63 71.51
N LEU A 7 -5.78 28.49 71.45
CA LEU A 7 -6.20 27.82 70.21
C LEU A 7 -7.01 28.74 69.26
N ALA A 8 -7.42 29.92 69.73
CA ALA A 8 -8.10 30.96 68.96
C ALA A 8 -7.19 31.69 67.96
N ASP A 9 -5.86 31.61 68.09
CA ASP A 9 -4.89 32.16 67.13
C ASP A 9 -4.53 31.19 66.00
N LEU A 10 -5.15 30.00 65.98
CA LEU A 10 -4.93 29.05 64.89
C LEU A 10 -5.75 29.52 63.68
N HIS A 11 -5.07 30.22 62.76
CA HIS A 11 -5.63 30.56 61.45
C HIS A 11 -6.07 29.26 60.75
N ASP A 12 -7.35 29.18 60.42
CA ASP A 12 -7.93 28.04 59.72
C ASP A 12 -7.15 27.82 58.41
N ILE A 13 -6.73 26.58 58.14
CA ILE A 13 -5.99 26.25 56.92
C ILE A 13 -6.97 26.39 55.76
N VAL A 14 -6.92 27.54 55.09
CA VAL A 14 -7.68 27.78 53.86
C VAL A 14 -7.10 26.85 52.79
N LEU A 15 -7.78 25.75 52.53
CA LEU A 15 -7.39 24.83 51.48
C LEU A 15 -7.55 25.56 50.13
N PRO A 16 -6.50 25.65 49.30
CA PRO A 16 -6.63 26.31 48.01
C PRO A 16 -7.71 25.60 47.18
N PRO A 17 -8.51 26.35 46.39
CA PRO A 17 -9.49 25.75 45.51
C PRO A 17 -8.81 24.72 44.60
N ALA A 18 -9.48 23.58 44.37
CA ALA A 18 -8.94 22.51 43.54
C ALA A 18 -8.51 23.07 42.17
N PRO A 19 -7.32 22.68 41.67
CA PRO A 19 -6.84 23.18 40.40
C PRO A 19 -7.85 22.80 39.30
N PRO A 20 -8.19 23.72 38.39
CA PRO A 20 -9.05 23.38 37.27
C PRO A 20 -8.38 22.27 36.46
N LEU A 21 -9.12 21.21 36.14
CA LEU A 21 -8.70 20.10 35.27
C LEU A 21 -8.47 20.54 33.80
N TRP A 22 -8.47 21.84 33.56
CA TRP A 22 -8.42 22.47 32.26
C TRP A 22 -7.42 23.63 32.26
N PRO A 23 -6.57 23.77 31.23
CA PRO A 23 -6.46 22.92 30.05
C PRO A 23 -5.67 21.62 30.31
N PRO A 24 -5.92 20.55 29.54
CA PRO A 24 -5.05 19.38 29.57
C PRO A 24 -3.61 19.81 29.30
N ALA A 25 -2.67 19.27 30.08
CA ALA A 25 -1.26 19.60 29.97
C ALA A 25 -0.81 19.54 28.50
N PRO A 26 0.07 20.43 28.03
CA PRO A 26 0.50 20.48 26.62
C PRO A 26 0.95 19.13 26.04
N GLY A 27 1.47 18.23 26.88
CA GLY A 27 1.85 16.87 26.51
C GLY A 27 0.71 15.99 25.98
N VAL A 28 -0.55 16.23 26.37
CA VAL A 28 -1.71 15.49 25.85
C VAL A 28 -1.94 15.81 24.38
N TRP A 29 -1.76 17.07 23.98
CA TRP A 29 -1.87 17.48 22.57
C TRP A 29 -0.75 16.89 21.72
N VAL A 30 0.46 16.81 22.26
CA VAL A 30 1.59 16.13 21.60
C VAL A 30 1.30 14.64 21.42
N LEU A 31 0.79 13.96 22.46
CA LEU A 31 0.42 12.56 22.40
C LEU A 31 -0.72 12.31 21.39
N LEU A 32 -1.73 13.18 21.36
CA LEU A 32 -2.82 13.11 20.40
C LEU A 32 -2.32 13.29 18.96
N GLY A 33 -1.46 14.29 18.71
CA GLY A 33 -0.85 14.49 17.41
C GLY A 33 -0.03 13.28 16.96
N LEU A 34 0.78 12.72 17.86
CA LEU A 34 1.60 11.54 17.57
C LEU A 34 0.74 10.30 17.25
N THR A 35 -0.31 10.05 18.02
CA THR A 35 -1.20 8.90 17.77
C THR A 35 -1.95 9.03 16.45
N LEU A 36 -2.39 10.24 16.07
CA LEU A 36 -3.01 10.49 14.77
C LEU A 36 -2.03 10.27 13.60
N VAL A 37 -0.79 10.76 13.71
CA VAL A 37 0.24 10.57 12.67
C VAL A 37 0.58 9.09 12.51
N LEU A 38 0.77 8.37 13.61
CA LEU A 38 1.04 6.93 13.60
C LEU A 38 -0.14 6.15 13.01
N GLY A 39 -1.36 6.45 13.46
CA GLY A 39 -2.58 5.81 12.96
C GLY A 39 -2.79 6.06 11.46
N PHE A 40 -2.59 7.30 11.01
CA PHE A 40 -2.68 7.67 9.59
C PHE A 40 -1.61 6.96 8.76
N SER A 41 -0.37 6.92 9.24
CA SER A 41 0.75 6.26 8.56
C SER A 41 0.52 4.74 8.46
N ALA A 42 0.09 4.11 9.55
CA ALA A 42 -0.27 2.70 9.58
C ALA A 42 -1.45 2.40 8.64
N TRP A 43 -2.49 3.23 8.64
CA TRP A 43 -3.63 3.10 7.73
C TRP A 43 -3.22 3.23 6.27
N ARG A 44 -2.38 4.22 5.94
CA ARG A 44 -1.87 4.43 4.58
C ARG A 44 -1.04 3.24 4.11
N HIS A 45 -0.19 2.71 4.99
CA HIS A 45 0.62 1.53 4.71
C HIS A 45 -0.25 0.28 4.52
N TYR A 46 -1.22 0.08 5.40
CA TYR A 46 -2.16 -1.05 5.33
C TYR A 46 -3.00 -1.00 4.05
N ARG A 47 -3.50 0.19 3.69
CA ARG A 47 -4.28 0.41 2.48
C ARG A 47 -3.43 0.21 1.22
N SER A 48 -2.18 0.67 1.23
CA SER A 48 -1.21 0.40 0.16
C SER A 48 -0.98 -1.11 0.00
N ARG A 49 -0.72 -1.83 1.10
CA ARG A 49 -0.58 -3.29 1.08
C ARG A 49 -1.83 -4.02 0.58
N ARG A 50 -3.02 -3.64 1.06
CA ARG A 50 -4.28 -4.23 0.58
C ARG A 50 -4.53 -3.95 -0.90
N ARG A 51 -4.25 -2.73 -1.37
CA ARG A 51 -4.38 -2.39 -2.80
C ARG A 51 -3.41 -3.22 -3.65
N ARG A 52 -2.18 -3.45 -3.17
CA ARG A 52 -1.19 -4.31 -3.84
C ARG A 52 -1.68 -5.74 -4.03
N SER A 53 -2.39 -6.29 -3.06
CA SER A 53 -2.98 -7.63 -3.17
C SER A 53 -4.27 -7.66 -3.99
N ALA A 54 -5.05 -6.57 -3.99
CA ALA A 54 -6.35 -6.52 -4.66
C ALA A 54 -6.24 -6.56 -6.19
N TYR A 55 -5.36 -5.76 -6.79
CA TYR A 55 -5.22 -5.77 -8.26
C TYR A 55 -4.62 -7.10 -8.76
N ARG A 56 -3.72 -7.73 -8.00
CA ARG A 56 -3.15 -9.05 -8.35
C ARG A 56 -4.22 -10.14 -8.34
N ARG A 57 -5.04 -10.17 -7.29
CA ARG A 57 -6.19 -11.10 -7.21
C ARG A 57 -7.18 -10.88 -8.35
N ALA A 58 -7.50 -9.62 -8.66
CA ALA A 58 -8.37 -9.29 -9.78
C ALA A 58 -7.77 -9.73 -11.13
N GLY A 59 -6.45 -9.56 -11.29
CA GLY A 59 -5.71 -10.01 -12.47
C GLY A 59 -5.73 -11.53 -12.64
N LEU A 60 -5.47 -12.29 -11.58
CA LEU A 60 -5.54 -13.76 -11.62
C LEU A 60 -6.96 -14.25 -11.92
N ALA A 61 -7.98 -13.67 -11.29
CA ALA A 61 -9.38 -14.01 -11.57
C ALA A 61 -9.82 -13.63 -13.01
N ALA A 62 -9.21 -12.60 -13.59
CA ALA A 62 -9.43 -12.26 -15.00
C ALA A 62 -8.72 -13.24 -15.93
N LEU A 63 -7.52 -13.69 -15.56
CA LEU A 63 -6.75 -14.69 -16.30
C LEU A 63 -7.46 -16.06 -16.36
N GLU A 64 -8.19 -16.44 -15.31
CA GLU A 64 -9.03 -17.65 -15.33
C GLU A 64 -10.12 -17.61 -16.43
N ARG A 65 -10.64 -16.41 -16.71
CA ARG A 65 -11.67 -16.19 -17.74
C ARG A 65 -11.09 -15.96 -19.13
N ALA A 66 -9.81 -15.64 -19.25
CA ALA A 66 -9.14 -15.46 -20.53
C ALA A 66 -9.17 -16.77 -21.34
N ARG A 67 -9.55 -16.71 -22.62
CA ARG A 67 -9.60 -17.90 -23.48
C ARG A 67 -8.54 -17.85 -24.57
N THR A 68 -8.29 -16.67 -25.13
CA THR A 68 -7.33 -16.50 -26.23
C THR A 68 -6.03 -15.88 -25.76
N ALA A 69 -4.97 -15.97 -26.57
CA ALA A 69 -3.73 -15.25 -26.30
C ALA A 69 -4.00 -13.73 -26.22
N ARG A 70 -4.88 -13.19 -27.07
CA ARG A 70 -5.31 -11.79 -26.97
C ARG A 70 -5.88 -11.46 -25.59
N ASP A 71 -6.75 -12.29 -25.03
CA ASP A 71 -7.31 -12.07 -23.69
C ASP A 71 -6.21 -12.02 -22.61
N VAL A 72 -5.24 -12.94 -22.68
CA VAL A 72 -4.11 -12.96 -21.75
C VAL A 72 -3.31 -11.66 -21.85
N SER A 73 -3.04 -11.18 -23.07
CA SER A 73 -2.34 -9.90 -23.27
C SER A 73 -3.11 -8.71 -22.68
N VAL A 74 -4.44 -8.70 -22.82
CA VAL A 74 -5.32 -7.66 -22.28
C VAL A 74 -5.30 -7.70 -20.74
N VAL A 75 -5.36 -8.89 -20.14
CA VAL A 75 -5.27 -9.05 -18.69
C VAL A 75 -3.91 -8.54 -18.18
N LEU A 76 -2.81 -8.91 -18.83
CA LEU A 76 -1.47 -8.43 -18.45
C LEU A 76 -1.36 -6.90 -18.58
N LYS A 77 -1.86 -6.29 -19.65
CA LYS A 77 -1.95 -4.83 -19.81
C LYS A 77 -2.73 -4.17 -18.69
N ARG A 78 -3.89 -4.74 -18.30
CA ARG A 78 -4.71 -4.20 -17.20
C ARG A 78 -3.97 -4.27 -15.86
N VAL A 79 -3.27 -5.36 -15.59
CA VAL A 79 -2.47 -5.51 -14.37
C VAL A 79 -1.29 -4.53 -14.38
N ALA A 80 -0.63 -4.35 -15.52
CA ALA A 80 0.44 -3.37 -15.67
C ALA A 80 -0.08 -1.92 -15.46
N LEU A 81 -1.22 -1.55 -16.04
CA LEU A 81 -1.81 -0.22 -15.83
C LEU A 81 -2.27 0.04 -14.38
N ALA A 82 -2.46 -1.02 -13.58
CA ALA A 82 -2.76 -0.88 -12.16
C ALA A 82 -1.50 -0.68 -11.29
N ALA A 83 -0.32 -0.99 -11.84
CA ALA A 83 0.94 -0.99 -11.12
C ALA A 83 1.93 0.10 -11.60
N TRP A 84 1.80 0.60 -12.83
CA TRP A 84 2.62 1.65 -13.42
C TRP A 84 1.77 2.80 -14.02
N PRO A 85 2.34 4.01 -14.19
CA PRO A 85 1.68 5.11 -14.89
C PRO A 85 1.26 4.73 -16.31
N ARG A 86 0.13 5.30 -16.75
CA ARG A 86 -0.45 4.97 -18.06
C ARG A 86 0.50 5.32 -19.20
N GLU A 87 1.27 6.38 -19.08
CA GLU A 87 2.19 6.91 -20.08
C GLU A 87 3.33 5.93 -20.38
N GLN A 88 3.76 5.16 -19.37
CA GLN A 88 4.83 4.17 -19.51
C GLN A 88 4.36 2.88 -20.16
N VAL A 89 3.11 2.46 -19.89
CA VAL A 89 2.61 1.14 -20.30
C VAL A 89 1.73 1.22 -21.54
N ALA A 90 0.92 2.26 -21.72
CA ALA A 90 -0.12 2.30 -22.75
C ALA A 90 0.46 2.27 -24.17
N SER A 91 1.60 2.91 -24.40
CA SER A 91 2.30 2.96 -25.68
C SER A 91 3.10 1.70 -26.02
N LEU A 92 3.28 0.78 -25.09
CA LEU A 92 4.05 -0.44 -25.32
C LEU A 92 3.25 -1.46 -26.13
N TYR A 93 3.85 -1.96 -27.20
CA TYR A 93 3.29 -2.99 -28.09
C TYR A 93 4.40 -3.90 -28.61
N GLY A 94 4.03 -5.07 -29.16
CA GLY A 94 4.97 -5.99 -29.80
C GLY A 94 6.17 -6.34 -28.93
N ARG A 95 7.38 -6.12 -29.46
CA ARG A 95 8.64 -6.43 -28.77
C ARG A 95 8.87 -5.59 -27.52
N ASP A 96 8.50 -4.31 -27.55
CA ASP A 96 8.68 -3.42 -26.38
C ASP A 96 7.81 -3.88 -25.21
N TRP A 97 6.60 -4.39 -25.52
CA TRP A 97 5.74 -5.00 -24.52
C TRP A 97 6.35 -6.26 -23.91
N ILE A 98 6.92 -7.14 -24.73
CA ILE A 98 7.60 -8.37 -24.25
C ILE A 98 8.83 -8.01 -23.41
N GLY A 99 9.62 -7.04 -23.86
CA GLY A 99 10.78 -6.50 -23.13
C GLY A 99 10.38 -5.98 -21.76
N PHE A 100 9.30 -5.20 -21.69
CA PHE A 100 8.75 -4.71 -20.42
C PHE A 100 8.32 -5.84 -19.48
N LEU A 101 7.61 -6.86 -19.98
CA LEU A 101 7.17 -7.98 -19.15
C LEU A 101 8.36 -8.74 -18.56
N ASN A 102 9.37 -9.03 -19.38
CA ASN A 102 10.56 -9.75 -18.96
C ASN A 102 11.47 -8.91 -18.04
N ALA A 103 11.53 -7.59 -18.24
CA ALA A 103 12.28 -6.69 -17.36
C ALA A 103 11.72 -6.67 -15.93
N HIS A 104 10.39 -6.82 -15.76
CA HIS A 104 9.73 -6.72 -14.46
C HIS A 104 9.38 -8.08 -13.82
N CYS A 105 9.83 -9.21 -14.39
CA CYS A 105 9.68 -10.53 -13.81
C CYS A 105 10.86 -11.44 -14.13
N ARG A 106 11.55 -11.91 -13.08
CA ARG A 106 12.62 -12.90 -13.22
C ARG A 106 12.04 -14.26 -13.60
N GLY A 107 12.53 -14.83 -14.71
CA GLY A 107 12.14 -16.17 -15.14
C GLY A 107 10.71 -16.31 -15.67
N CYS A 108 10.09 -15.21 -16.13
CA CYS A 108 8.80 -15.28 -16.83
C CYS A 108 8.96 -15.69 -18.31
N GLY A 109 10.03 -15.27 -18.99
CA GLY A 109 10.43 -15.82 -20.30
C GLY A 109 9.37 -15.69 -21.40
N PHE A 110 8.76 -14.51 -21.55
CA PHE A 110 7.86 -14.23 -22.66
C PHE A 110 8.65 -14.13 -23.97
N ALA A 111 8.10 -14.71 -25.03
CA ALA A 111 8.67 -14.73 -26.37
C ALA A 111 7.65 -14.22 -27.39
N GLU A 112 8.10 -13.79 -28.58
CA GLU A 112 7.21 -13.30 -29.64
C GLU A 112 6.21 -14.37 -30.10
N GLN A 113 6.64 -15.63 -30.11
CA GLN A 113 5.81 -16.79 -30.45
C GLN A 113 4.57 -16.95 -29.55
N ASP A 114 4.63 -16.45 -28.30
CA ASP A 114 3.49 -16.49 -27.38
C ASP A 114 2.29 -15.66 -27.92
N TRP A 115 2.53 -14.75 -28.87
CA TRP A 115 1.51 -13.82 -29.39
C TRP A 115 1.30 -13.90 -30.91
N GLN A 116 1.85 -14.92 -31.58
CA GLN A 116 1.72 -15.07 -33.05
C GLN A 116 0.28 -15.34 -33.50
N ALA A 117 -0.50 -16.06 -32.69
CA ALA A 117 -1.88 -16.41 -32.99
C ALA A 117 -2.82 -15.84 -31.90
N PRO A 118 -3.12 -14.53 -31.92
CA PRO A 118 -3.83 -13.86 -30.83
C PRO A 118 -5.27 -14.35 -30.62
N GLU A 119 -5.93 -14.82 -31.68
CA GLU A 119 -7.32 -15.29 -31.61
C GLU A 119 -7.43 -16.79 -31.27
N GLU A 120 -6.32 -17.54 -31.32
CA GLU A 120 -6.30 -18.95 -30.94
C GLU A 120 -6.39 -19.12 -29.41
N PRO A 121 -6.86 -20.28 -28.93
CA PRO A 121 -6.85 -20.60 -27.51
C PRO A 121 -5.46 -20.42 -26.92
N ALA A 122 -5.39 -19.74 -25.77
CA ALA A 122 -4.12 -19.50 -25.10
C ALA A 122 -3.47 -20.82 -24.68
N ASP A 123 -2.24 -21.03 -25.15
CA ASP A 123 -1.37 -22.12 -24.69
C ASP A 123 -1.30 -22.13 -23.15
N PRO A 124 -1.51 -23.29 -22.49
CA PRO A 124 -1.29 -23.44 -21.05
C PRO A 124 0.04 -22.83 -20.57
N ALA A 125 1.12 -22.99 -21.33
CA ALA A 125 2.42 -22.43 -20.97
C ALA A 125 2.40 -20.89 -20.90
N LEU A 126 1.71 -20.23 -21.83
CA LEU A 126 1.52 -18.78 -21.81
C LEU A 126 0.70 -18.32 -20.60
N ARG A 127 -0.35 -19.08 -20.24
CA ARG A 127 -1.17 -18.80 -19.06
C ARG A 127 -0.34 -18.91 -17.78
N ASP A 128 0.54 -19.91 -17.69
CA ASP A 128 1.42 -20.10 -16.54
C ASP A 128 2.46 -18.97 -16.41
N LYS A 129 3.06 -18.54 -17.53
CA LYS A 129 3.93 -17.36 -17.56
C LYS A 129 3.17 -16.11 -17.09
N ALA A 130 1.95 -15.91 -17.57
CA ALA A 130 1.10 -14.79 -17.19
C ALA A 130 0.72 -14.81 -15.71
N ALA A 131 0.32 -15.97 -15.17
CA ALA A 131 -0.01 -16.13 -13.76
C ALA A 131 1.21 -15.82 -12.88
N ARG A 132 2.39 -16.34 -13.23
CA ARG A 132 3.66 -16.07 -12.55
C ARG A 132 3.98 -14.58 -12.58
N TRP A 133 3.82 -13.93 -13.73
CA TRP A 133 4.06 -12.50 -13.88
C TRP A 133 3.12 -11.67 -12.98
N ILE A 134 1.82 -11.96 -12.98
CA ILE A 134 0.84 -11.26 -12.13
C ILE A 134 1.17 -11.45 -10.65
N ALA A 135 1.62 -12.64 -10.25
CA ALA A 135 1.98 -12.97 -8.87
C ALA A 135 3.29 -12.32 -8.42
N HIS A 136 4.31 -12.25 -9.28
CA HIS A 136 5.69 -11.97 -8.90
C HIS A 136 6.35 -10.75 -9.56
N HIS A 137 5.63 -9.98 -10.38
CA HIS A 137 6.21 -8.76 -10.93
C HIS A 137 6.63 -7.80 -9.81
N PHE A 138 7.71 -7.09 -10.06
CA PHE A 138 8.18 -6.00 -9.21
C PHE A 138 7.97 -4.68 -9.95
N THR A 139 7.45 -3.69 -9.24
CA THR A 139 7.43 -2.30 -9.71
C THR A 139 8.76 -1.67 -9.30
N GLU A 140 9.59 -1.26 -10.26
CA GLU A 140 10.79 -0.50 -9.89
C GLU A 140 10.38 0.79 -9.16
N GLY A 141 10.98 0.97 -7.98
CA GLY A 141 10.62 1.95 -6.96
C GLY A 141 11.17 1.57 -5.57
N ALA A 142 12.27 0.81 -5.51
CA ALA A 142 12.98 0.46 -4.27
C ALA A 142 14.51 0.66 -4.34
N ALA A 143 15.06 1.11 -5.48
CA ALA A 143 16.46 1.47 -5.61
C ALA A 143 16.61 2.50 -6.75
N GLY A 144 16.95 3.75 -6.41
CA GLY A 144 17.32 4.78 -7.39
C GLY A 144 16.44 6.02 -7.33
N GLY A 145 16.88 7.01 -6.56
CA GLY A 145 16.27 8.34 -6.51
C GLY A 145 16.80 9.18 -5.35
N GLU A 146 18.12 9.39 -5.37
CA GLU A 146 18.94 10.42 -4.67
C GLU A 146 19.01 10.41 -3.13
#